data_AF-A0A6I5CC69-F1
#
_entry.id   AF-A0A6I5CC69-F1
#
_cell.length_a   1.000
_cell.length_b   1.000
_cell.length_c   1.000
_cell.angle_alpha   90.00
_cell.angle_beta   90.00
_cell.angle_gamma   90.00
#
_symmetry.space_group_name_H-M   'P 1'
#
loop_
_entity.id
_entity.type
_entity.pdbx_description
1 polymer ?
#
loop_
_entity_poly.entity_id
_entity_poly.type
_entity_poly.pdbx_seq_one_letter_code
_entity_poly.pdbx_strand_id
1 'polypeptide(L)' 'MAGAPELVDDGLQVGARRLITGQHAELYYTDDHYDTFRAVLR' A
#
# COMPACT_ATOMS: atom_id res chain seq x y z
N MET A 1 -5.12 -16.68 35.10
CA MET A 1 -4.54 -15.78 34.08
C MET A 1 -5.07 -16.21 32.73
N ALA A 2 -6.26 -15.73 32.33
CA ALA A 2 -6.77 -15.98 30.99
C ALA A 2 -6.06 -15.02 30.03
N GLY A 3 -5.40 -15.54 28.99
CA GLY A 3 -4.77 -14.73 27.96
C GLY A 3 -5.83 -13.91 27.21
N ALA A 4 -5.54 -12.64 26.96
CA ALA A 4 -6.39 -11.81 26.11
C ALA A 4 -6.55 -12.48 24.74
N PRO A 5 -7.74 -12.41 24.12
CA PRO A 5 -7.93 -12.99 22.79
C PRO A 5 -6.99 -12.29 21.81
N GLU A 6 -6.25 -13.09 21.05
CA GLU A 6 -5.50 -12.64 19.89
C GLU A 6 -6.49 -11.98 18.94
N LEU A 7 -6.30 -10.69 18.69
CA LEU A 7 -7.10 -9.94 17.72
C LEU A 7 -6.77 -10.53 16.34
N VAL A 8 -7.57 -11.50 15.92
CA VAL A 8 -7.55 -12.00 14.55
C VAL A 8 -8.15 -10.88 13.70
N ASP A 9 -7.29 -10.22 12.91
CA ASP A 9 -7.73 -9.19 11.97
C ASP A 9 -8.46 -9.90 10.82
N ASP A 10 -9.79 -9.97 10.90
CA ASP A 10 -10.65 -10.41 9.80
C ASP A 10 -10.72 -9.34 8.68
N GLY A 11 -10.00 -8.23 8.85
CA GLY A 11 -10.02 -7.05 8.00
C GLY A 11 -9.41 -7.31 6.63
N LEU A 12 -10.18 -7.00 5.58
CA LEU A 12 -9.68 -6.92 4.21
C LEU A 12 -8.59 -5.85 4.14
N GLN A 13 -7.33 -6.27 4.31
CA GLN A 13 -6.20 -5.40 4.11
C GLN A 13 -6.03 -5.10 2.62
N VAL A 14 -5.84 -3.82 2.29
CA VAL A 14 -5.59 -3.41 0.90
C VAL A 14 -4.20 -3.87 0.47
N GLY A 15 -4.15 -4.85 -0.43
CA GLY A 15 -2.89 -5.40 -0.96
C GLY A 15 -1.99 -4.30 -1.53
N ALA A 16 -0.66 -4.47 -1.48
CA ALA A 16 0.37 -3.42 -1.51
C ALA A 16 0.46 -2.45 -2.72
N ARG A 17 -0.29 -2.67 -3.81
CA ARG A 17 -0.11 -1.89 -5.05
C ARG A 17 -0.79 -0.53 -5.01
N ARG A 18 -0.11 0.54 -5.46
CA ARG A 18 -0.70 1.88 -5.63
C ARG A 18 -0.21 2.58 -6.90
N LEU A 19 -1.05 3.46 -7.42
CA LEU A 19 -0.69 4.50 -8.39
C LEU A 19 -0.70 5.85 -7.67
N ILE A 20 0.32 6.66 -7.88
CA ILE A 20 0.48 7.98 -7.27
C ILE A 20 0.54 9.03 -8.38
N THR A 21 -0.25 10.09 -8.23
CA THR A 21 -0.23 11.26 -9.12
C THR A 21 0.37 12.46 -8.40
N GLY A 22 1.27 13.18 -9.07
CA GLY A 22 1.78 14.46 -8.59
C GLY A 22 0.90 15.64 -9.04
N GLN A 23 1.22 16.83 -8.53
CA GLN A 23 0.47 18.06 -8.85
C GLN A 23 0.66 18.51 -10.30
N HIS A 24 1.74 18.09 -10.95
CA HIS A 24 2.09 18.48 -12.32
C HIS A 24 1.97 17.30 -13.29
N ALA A 25 1.03 16.39 -13.01
CA ALA A 25 0.72 15.20 -13.82
C ALA A 25 1.85 14.15 -13.89
N GLU A 26 2.74 14.11 -12.90
CA GLU A 26 3.67 13.01 -12.72
C GLU A 26 2.90 11.72 -12.36
N LEU A 27 3.31 10.57 -12.89
CA LEU A 27 2.70 9.27 -12.62
C LEU A 27 3.74 8.27 -12.11
N TYR A 28 3.52 7.74 -10.92
CA TYR A 28 4.37 6.74 -10.28
C TYR A 28 3.58 5.51 -9.86
N TYR A 29 4.28 4.38 -9.82
CA TYR A 29 3.77 3.08 -9.38
C TYR A 29 4.61 2.52 -8.23
N THR A 30 3.94 1.90 -7.25
CA THR A 30 4.54 1.07 -6.19
C THR A 30 3.81 -0.27 -6.16
N ASP A 31 4.58 -1.36 -6.09
CA ASP A 31 4.10 -2.73 -5.84
C ASP A 31 4.34 -3.21 -4.40
N ASP A 32 5.01 -2.40 -3.60
CA ASP A 32 5.59 -2.73 -2.30
C ASP A 32 5.18 -1.75 -1.19
N HIS A 33 3.98 -1.18 -1.30
CA HIS A 33 3.41 -0.36 -0.24
C HIS A 33 4.23 0.90 0.11
N TYR A 34 4.59 1.66 -0.91
CA TYR A 34 5.35 2.92 -0.79
C TYR A 34 6.83 2.78 -0.42
N ASP A 35 7.38 1.56 -0.41
CA ASP A 35 8.80 1.34 -0.19
C ASP A 35 9.66 1.74 -1.41
N THR A 36 9.21 1.41 -2.62
CA THR A 36 9.86 1.83 -3.87
C THR A 36 8.89 2.38 -4.91
N PHE A 37 9.44 3.21 -5.81
CA PHE A 37 8.68 3.92 -6.83
C PHE A 37 9.32 3.74 -8.20
N ARG A 38 8.48 3.50 -9.20
CA ARG A 38 8.86 3.48 -10.62
C ARG A 38 8.07 4.55 -11.38
N ALA A 39 8.75 5.39 -12.14
CA ALA A 39 8.12 6.36 -13.01
C ALA A 39 7.47 5.65 -14.20
N VAL A 40 6.22 6.01 -14.51
CA VAL A 40 5.53 5.53 -15.72
C VAL A 40 5.83 6.51 -16.84
N LEU A 41 6.70 6.12 -17.77
CA LEU A 41 7.03 6.90 -18.96
C LEU A 41 6.05 6.57 -20.10
N ARG A 42 5.68 7.58 -20.87
CA ARG A 42 4.76 7.49 -22.03
C ARG A 42 5.46 7.76 -23.34
#